data_AF-A0A836TIM9-F1
#
_entry.id   AF-A0A836TIM9-F1
#
_cell.length_a   1.000
_cell.length_b   1.000
_cell.length_c   1.000
_cell.angle_alpha   90.00
_cell.angle_beta   90.00
_cell.angle_gamma   90.00
#
_symmetry.space_group_name_H-M   'P 1'
#
loop_
_entity.id
_entity.type
_entity.pdbx_description
1 polymer ?
#
loop_
_entity_poly.entity_id
_entity_poly.type
_entity_poly.pdbx_seq_one_letter_code
_entity_poly.pdbx_strand_id
1 'polypeptide(L)'
;RKIGFVNPELGLINIDDPIPLHISAFGPKMRKMTAELNAGWINFVSAVPGAQTDITTMNETRKAAGLDPAACKTMGLTLGCELRNGEAYDSPRAKAQAGPAVAMIIHNMVEMSERGDLGITTDNDFGEAVAAYRRFYDSYEPKDARYLALHSGHLLFLKPEEEPLITGDMIRDLTFTATAPELRERIRALQDMGYTQFTVQVVEGQEDALDDWAGVIEGL
;
A
#
# COMPACT_ATOMS: atom_id res chain seq x y z
N ARG A 1 -26.47 30.22 -12.07
CA ARG A 1 -25.14 29.69 -12.49
C ARG A 1 -25.20 29.36 -13.98
N LYS A 2 -24.14 29.58 -14.76
CA LYS A 2 -24.10 29.26 -16.22
C LYS A 2 -23.45 27.90 -16.55
N ILE A 3 -23.06 27.15 -15.53
CA ILE A 3 -22.53 25.78 -15.63
C ILE A 3 -23.54 24.87 -14.91
N GLY A 4 -23.92 23.77 -15.55
CA GLY A 4 -24.87 22.78 -15.02
C GLY A 4 -24.86 21.50 -15.86
N PHE A 5 -25.46 20.43 -15.32
CA PHE A 5 -25.62 19.16 -16.03
C PHE A 5 -26.72 19.28 -17.10
N VAL A 6 -26.55 18.57 -18.21
CA VAL A 6 -27.52 18.52 -19.31
C VAL A 6 -28.41 17.27 -19.11
N ASN A 7 -29.73 17.46 -19.18
CA ASN A 7 -30.76 16.42 -19.02
C ASN A 7 -30.74 15.66 -17.67
N PRO A 8 -30.62 16.32 -16.50
CA PRO A 8 -30.61 15.63 -15.20
C PRO A 8 -31.91 14.86 -14.91
N GLU A 9 -33.03 15.27 -15.50
CA GLU A 9 -34.35 14.63 -15.35
C GLU A 9 -34.41 13.20 -15.90
N LEU A 10 -33.47 12.80 -16.76
CA LEU A 10 -33.41 11.44 -17.31
C LEU A 10 -32.81 10.43 -16.32
N GLY A 11 -32.26 10.87 -15.19
CA GLY A 11 -31.63 9.99 -14.19
C GLY A 11 -30.34 9.30 -14.69
N LEU A 12 -29.75 9.79 -15.78
CA LEU A 12 -28.52 9.22 -16.39
C LEU A 12 -27.24 9.63 -15.66
N ILE A 13 -27.33 10.61 -14.76
CA ILE A 13 -26.22 11.13 -13.97
C ILE A 13 -26.68 11.14 -12.52
N ASN A 14 -25.93 10.48 -11.64
CA ASN A 14 -26.19 10.58 -10.21
C ASN A 14 -25.70 11.95 -9.70
N ILE A 15 -26.65 12.80 -9.33
CA ILE A 15 -26.39 14.13 -8.75
C ILE A 15 -26.96 14.27 -7.34
N ASP A 16 -27.62 13.23 -6.84
CA ASP A 16 -28.29 13.20 -5.54
C ASP A 16 -27.37 12.65 -4.46
N ASP A 17 -26.64 11.56 -4.77
CA ASP A 17 -25.74 10.94 -3.80
C ASP A 17 -24.40 11.67 -3.73
N PRO A 18 -23.89 11.96 -2.51
CA PRO A 18 -22.57 12.55 -2.35
C PRO A 18 -21.49 11.56 -2.80
N ILE A 19 -20.48 12.08 -3.50
CA ILE A 19 -19.28 11.30 -3.85
C ILE A 19 -18.48 11.03 -2.56
N PRO A 20 -18.21 9.76 -2.20
CA PRO A 20 -17.45 9.45 -0.99
C PRO A 20 -16.01 9.97 -1.06
N LEU A 21 -15.58 10.71 -0.05
CA LEU A 21 -14.20 11.16 0.10
C LEU A 21 -13.35 10.08 0.77
N HIS A 22 -12.22 9.73 0.17
CA HIS A 22 -11.20 8.85 0.77
C HIS A 22 -9.86 9.58 0.85
N ILE A 23 -9.12 9.39 1.94
CA ILE A 23 -7.83 10.02 2.19
C ILE A 23 -6.81 8.96 2.61
N SER A 24 -5.70 8.88 1.87
CA SER A 24 -4.53 8.13 2.30
C SER A 24 -3.81 8.90 3.40
N ALA A 25 -3.64 8.26 4.57
CA ALA A 25 -3.13 8.94 5.76
C ALA A 25 -2.30 8.01 6.65
N PHE A 26 -1.02 8.31 6.78
CA PHE A 26 -0.09 7.59 7.67
C PHE A 26 0.15 8.38 8.96
N GLY A 27 0.65 9.61 8.83
CA GLY A 27 0.99 10.46 9.97
C GLY A 27 -0.21 11.01 10.75
N PRO A 28 0.00 11.44 12.00
CA PRO A 28 -1.08 11.84 12.93
C PRO A 28 -1.91 13.02 12.44
N LYS A 29 -1.31 13.99 11.74
CA LYS A 29 -2.03 15.14 11.18
C LYS A 29 -3.02 14.74 10.11
N MET A 30 -2.62 13.84 9.21
CA MET A 30 -3.50 13.37 8.13
C MET A 30 -4.58 12.44 8.68
N ARG A 31 -4.26 11.54 9.63
CA ARG A 31 -5.27 10.72 10.31
C ARG A 31 -6.34 11.57 11.00
N LYS A 32 -5.92 12.65 11.69
CA LYS A 32 -6.84 13.62 12.30
C LYS A 32 -7.73 14.29 11.26
N MET A 33 -7.15 14.76 10.15
CA MET A 33 -7.92 15.36 9.04
C MET A 33 -8.94 14.37 8.45
N THR A 34 -8.54 13.11 8.24
CA THR A 34 -9.44 12.05 7.77
C THR A 34 -10.64 11.85 8.71
N ALA A 35 -10.40 11.88 10.03
CA ALA A 35 -11.47 11.77 11.03
C ALA A 35 -12.36 13.03 11.06
N GLU A 36 -11.80 14.24 11.05
CA GLU A 36 -12.57 15.50 11.06
C GLU A 36 -13.49 15.64 9.83
N LEU A 37 -13.08 15.09 8.69
CA LEU A 37 -13.86 15.09 7.46
C LEU A 37 -14.82 13.88 7.33
N ASN A 38 -14.81 12.96 8.30
CA ASN A 38 -15.47 11.65 8.21
C ASN A 38 -15.20 10.95 6.86
N ALA A 39 -13.97 11.06 6.37
CA ALA A 39 -13.54 10.46 5.12
C ALA A 39 -13.20 8.97 5.32
N GLY A 40 -13.34 8.19 4.25
CA GLY A 40 -12.76 6.86 4.20
C GLY A 40 -11.24 6.93 4.36
N TRP A 41 -10.66 6.02 5.12
CA TRP A 41 -9.23 5.98 5.37
C TRP A 41 -8.56 4.92 4.51
N ILE A 42 -7.49 5.30 3.81
CA ILE A 42 -6.63 4.38 3.06
C ILE A 42 -5.28 4.29 3.77
N ASN A 43 -4.82 3.08 4.05
CA ASN A 43 -3.45 2.82 4.49
C ASN A 43 -2.79 1.75 3.64
N PHE A 44 -1.47 1.77 3.59
CA PHE A 44 -0.69 0.72 2.95
C PHE A 44 -0.46 -0.42 3.94
N VAL A 45 -0.79 -1.64 3.55
CA VAL A 45 -0.71 -2.84 4.38
C VAL A 45 0.31 -3.80 3.79
N SER A 46 1.51 -3.83 4.38
CA SER A 46 2.54 -4.84 4.08
C SER A 46 2.30 -6.14 4.84
N ALA A 47 1.88 -6.06 6.11
CA ALA A 47 1.69 -7.20 6.99
C ALA A 47 0.57 -6.96 8.02
N VAL A 48 -0.03 -8.06 8.51
CA VAL A 48 -1.17 -8.03 9.46
C VAL A 48 -0.81 -7.34 10.79
N PRO A 49 0.36 -7.57 11.43
CA PRO A 49 0.70 -6.89 12.69
C PRO A 49 0.78 -5.35 12.56
N GLY A 50 1.35 -4.85 11.46
CA GLY A 50 1.40 -3.42 11.15
C GLY A 50 -0.01 -2.84 10.96
N ALA A 51 -0.85 -3.53 10.18
CA ALA A 51 -2.24 -3.15 9.95
C ALA A 51 -3.06 -3.07 11.24
N GLN A 52 -2.81 -3.97 12.20
CA GLN A 52 -3.46 -3.96 13.52
C GLN A 52 -3.05 -2.74 14.35
N THR A 53 -1.76 -2.38 14.33
CA THR A 53 -1.26 -1.18 15.00
C THR A 53 -1.91 0.07 14.39
N ASP A 54 -1.92 0.17 13.06
CA ASP A 54 -2.44 1.33 12.35
C ASP A 54 -3.94 1.53 12.56
N ILE A 55 -4.75 0.48 12.45
CA ILE A 55 -6.20 0.59 12.65
C ILE A 55 -6.53 0.92 14.10
N THR A 56 -5.75 0.44 15.07
CA THR A 56 -5.91 0.81 16.48
C THR A 56 -5.75 2.32 16.65
N THR A 57 -4.66 2.89 16.16
CA THR A 57 -4.42 4.34 16.21
C THR A 57 -5.47 5.15 15.44
N MET A 58 -5.89 4.68 14.26
CA MET A 58 -6.93 5.37 13.50
C MET A 58 -8.28 5.34 14.22
N ASN A 59 -8.63 4.23 14.87
CA ASN A 59 -9.86 4.11 15.64
C ASN A 59 -9.85 5.01 16.89
N GLU A 60 -8.71 5.15 17.57
CA GLU A 60 -8.54 6.15 18.63
C GLU A 60 -8.74 7.58 18.10
N THR A 61 -8.18 7.88 16.93
CA THR A 61 -8.32 9.19 16.26
C THR A 61 -9.79 9.49 15.91
N ARG A 62 -10.52 8.50 15.38
CA ARG A 62 -11.95 8.60 15.09
C ARG A 62 -12.80 8.82 16.34
N LYS A 63 -12.54 8.05 17.40
CA LYS A 63 -13.23 8.23 18.70
C LYS A 63 -13.00 9.62 19.28
N ALA A 64 -11.77 10.14 19.19
CA ALA A 64 -11.45 11.49 19.63
C ALA A 64 -12.19 12.58 18.82
N ALA A 65 -12.55 12.29 17.57
CA ALA A 65 -13.39 13.15 16.72
C ALA A 65 -14.91 12.92 16.91
N GLY A 66 -15.33 12.04 17.83
CA GLY A 66 -16.74 11.73 18.09
C GLY A 66 -17.39 10.79 17.07
N LEU A 67 -16.59 10.08 16.25
CA LEU A 67 -17.07 9.10 15.29
C LEU A 67 -17.10 7.69 15.90
N ASP A 68 -18.08 6.88 15.46
CA ASP A 68 -18.06 5.43 15.66
C ASP A 68 -17.14 4.77 14.62
N PRO A 69 -16.01 4.16 15.03
CA PRO A 69 -15.11 3.53 14.07
C PRO A 69 -15.75 2.43 13.22
N ALA A 70 -16.78 1.73 13.74
CA ALA A 70 -17.47 0.67 13.01
C ALA A 70 -18.30 1.21 11.83
N ALA A 71 -18.70 2.49 11.87
CA ALA A 71 -19.41 3.16 10.79
C ALA A 71 -18.47 3.76 9.72
N CYS A 72 -17.17 3.86 9.99
CA CYS A 72 -16.21 4.48 9.11
C CYS A 72 -15.67 3.49 8.05
N LYS A 73 -15.42 3.99 6.83
CA LYS A 73 -14.77 3.20 5.78
C LYS A 73 -13.26 3.10 6.03
N THR A 74 -12.74 1.88 6.00
CA THR A 74 -11.33 1.56 6.18
C THR A 74 -10.89 0.66 5.04
N MET A 75 -9.89 1.11 4.29
CA MET A 75 -9.37 0.44 3.10
C MET A 75 -7.89 0.11 3.30
N GLY A 76 -7.57 -1.18 3.20
CA GLY A 76 -6.20 -1.66 3.13
C GLY A 76 -5.77 -1.71 1.67
N LEU A 77 -4.87 -0.80 1.27
CA LEU A 77 -4.16 -0.88 0.01
C LEU A 77 -2.94 -1.77 0.19
N THR A 78 -2.72 -2.72 -0.70
CA THR A 78 -1.58 -3.62 -0.63
C THR A 78 -0.99 -3.89 -2.00
N LEU A 79 0.20 -4.47 -2.02
CA LEU A 79 0.91 -4.93 -3.20
C LEU A 79 1.69 -6.18 -2.80
N GLY A 80 1.61 -7.22 -3.63
CA GLY A 80 2.28 -8.50 -3.42
C GLY A 80 2.02 -9.47 -4.55
N CYS A 81 2.49 -10.70 -4.38
CA CYS A 81 2.31 -11.81 -5.31
C CYS A 81 1.57 -12.96 -4.60
N GLU A 82 0.56 -13.55 -5.27
CA GLU A 82 0.10 -14.88 -4.89
C GLU A 82 1.18 -15.87 -5.32
N LEU A 83 1.74 -16.65 -4.39
CA LEU A 83 2.79 -17.61 -4.69
C LEU A 83 2.21 -18.96 -5.06
N ARG A 84 2.64 -19.48 -6.20
CA ARG A 84 2.36 -20.86 -6.61
C ARG A 84 3.00 -21.83 -5.62
N ASN A 85 2.49 -23.05 -5.58
CA ASN A 85 3.02 -24.08 -4.68
C ASN A 85 4.52 -24.33 -4.92
N GLY A 86 5.34 -24.05 -3.90
CA GLY A 86 6.80 -24.20 -3.95
C GLY A 86 7.54 -23.06 -4.65
N GLU A 87 6.87 -21.99 -5.07
CA GLU A 87 7.51 -20.81 -5.65
C GLU A 87 8.28 -20.02 -4.58
N ALA A 88 9.52 -19.65 -4.91
CA ALA A 88 10.33 -18.83 -4.03
C ALA A 88 9.85 -17.36 -4.05
N TYR A 89 9.97 -16.70 -2.89
CA TYR A 89 9.63 -15.28 -2.73
C TYR A 89 10.46 -14.35 -3.63
N ASP A 90 11.64 -14.78 -4.07
CA ASP A 90 12.52 -14.05 -4.99
C ASP A 90 12.54 -14.64 -6.41
N SER A 91 11.55 -15.47 -6.76
CA SER A 91 11.35 -15.89 -8.14
C SER A 91 11.20 -14.67 -9.07
N PRO A 92 11.56 -14.78 -10.36
CA PRO A 92 11.44 -13.65 -11.29
C PRO A 92 10.03 -13.02 -11.31
N ARG A 93 8.98 -13.86 -11.20
CA ARG A 93 7.59 -13.40 -11.16
C ARG A 93 7.26 -12.69 -9.85
N ALA A 94 7.60 -13.27 -8.70
CA ALA A 94 7.37 -12.63 -7.41
C ALA A 94 8.11 -11.29 -7.30
N LYS A 95 9.35 -11.20 -7.82
CA LYS A 95 10.08 -9.93 -7.90
C LYS A 95 9.39 -8.92 -8.82
N ALA A 96 8.90 -9.33 -9.98
CA ALA A 96 8.20 -8.43 -10.90
C ALA A 96 6.91 -7.88 -10.27
N GLN A 97 6.13 -8.73 -9.59
CA GLN A 97 4.86 -8.33 -8.99
C GLN A 97 5.00 -7.59 -7.66
N ALA A 98 5.93 -8.00 -6.78
CA ALA A 98 6.04 -7.50 -5.40
C ALA A 98 7.24 -6.59 -5.15
N GLY A 99 8.31 -6.71 -5.95
CA GLY A 99 9.54 -5.93 -5.81
C GLY A 99 9.36 -4.41 -5.80
N PRO A 100 8.44 -3.81 -6.59
CA PRO A 100 8.20 -2.37 -6.55
C PRO A 100 7.76 -1.84 -5.17
N ALA A 101 7.04 -2.65 -4.36
CA ALA A 101 6.70 -2.28 -2.99
C ALA A 101 7.90 -2.34 -2.06
N VAL A 102 8.80 -3.32 -2.24
CA VAL A 102 10.06 -3.36 -1.48
C VAL A 102 10.91 -2.13 -1.81
N ALA A 103 11.06 -1.79 -3.10
CA ALA A 103 11.78 -0.61 -3.53
C ALA A 103 11.20 0.69 -2.92
N MET A 104 9.87 0.84 -2.95
CA MET A 104 9.15 1.94 -2.28
C MET A 104 9.54 2.09 -0.80
N ILE A 105 9.61 0.98 -0.08
CA ILE A 105 9.95 0.98 1.36
C ILE A 105 11.41 1.36 1.56
N ILE A 106 12.33 0.85 0.72
CA ILE A 106 13.74 1.23 0.76
C ILE A 106 13.91 2.72 0.41
N HIS A 107 13.12 3.29 -0.51
CA HIS A 107 13.12 4.73 -0.79
C HIS A 107 12.85 5.53 0.49
N ASN A 108 11.81 5.15 1.24
CA ASN A 108 11.52 5.79 2.51
C ASN A 108 12.64 5.58 3.53
N MET A 109 13.20 4.38 3.65
CA MET A 109 14.30 4.12 4.57
C MET A 109 15.54 4.97 4.29
N VAL A 110 15.83 5.23 3.01
CA VAL A 110 16.94 6.08 2.58
C VAL A 110 16.68 7.57 2.90
N GLU A 111 15.44 8.03 2.80
CA GLU A 111 15.06 9.44 3.03
C GLU A 111 14.49 9.72 4.44
N MET A 112 14.34 8.70 5.30
CA MET A 112 13.56 8.81 6.54
C MET A 112 14.02 9.94 7.47
N SER A 113 15.34 10.18 7.53
CA SER A 113 15.93 11.23 8.37
C SER A 113 15.60 12.64 7.87
N GLU A 114 15.30 12.79 6.58
CA GLU A 114 15.02 14.07 5.92
C GLU A 114 13.51 14.28 5.71
N ARG A 115 12.74 13.20 5.48
CA ARG A 115 11.34 13.24 5.02
C ARG A 115 10.33 12.62 5.98
N GLY A 116 10.80 11.94 7.03
CA GLY A 116 9.97 11.24 7.99
C GLY A 116 9.79 9.76 7.68
N ASP A 117 9.38 9.02 8.70
CA ASP A 117 9.19 7.58 8.70
C ASP A 117 7.74 7.22 8.31
N LEU A 118 7.57 6.25 7.42
CA LEU A 118 6.25 5.69 7.08
C LEU A 118 5.67 4.81 8.20
N GLY A 119 6.47 4.45 9.21
CA GLY A 119 6.05 3.60 10.33
C GLY A 119 5.97 2.12 9.95
N ILE A 120 6.62 1.72 8.86
CA ILE A 120 6.67 0.32 8.42
C ILE A 120 7.73 -0.39 9.24
N THR A 121 7.30 -1.35 10.06
CA THR A 121 8.18 -2.15 10.92
C THR A 121 8.32 -3.57 10.40
N THR A 122 9.52 -4.13 10.54
CA THR A 122 9.86 -5.51 10.23
C THR A 122 10.80 -6.06 11.31
N ASP A 123 10.74 -7.36 11.56
CA ASP A 123 11.65 -8.03 12.52
C ASP A 123 13.05 -8.25 11.91
N ASN A 124 13.15 -8.23 10.58
CA ASN A 124 14.41 -8.45 9.87
C ASN A 124 15.18 -7.15 9.65
N ASP A 125 16.50 -7.22 9.85
CA ASP A 125 17.42 -6.12 9.56
C ASP A 125 17.81 -6.12 8.08
N PHE A 126 17.38 -5.09 7.36
CA PHE A 126 17.69 -4.87 5.95
C PHE A 126 18.77 -3.79 5.73
N GLY A 127 19.53 -3.45 6.77
CA GLY A 127 20.51 -2.36 6.77
C GLY A 127 21.57 -2.46 5.68
N GLU A 128 22.03 -3.66 5.31
CA GLU A 128 23.00 -3.84 4.22
C GLU A 128 22.42 -3.43 2.85
N ALA A 129 21.19 -3.85 2.56
CA ALA A 129 20.53 -3.50 1.31
C ALA A 129 20.13 -2.02 1.27
N VAL A 130 19.70 -1.44 2.39
CA VAL A 130 19.46 0.01 2.52
C VAL A 130 20.77 0.78 2.30
N ALA A 131 21.88 0.34 2.89
CA ALA A 131 23.20 0.93 2.67
C ALA A 131 23.67 0.77 1.21
N ALA A 132 23.32 -0.34 0.55
CA ALA A 132 23.59 -0.54 -0.86
C ALA A 132 22.78 0.40 -1.74
N TYR A 133 21.48 0.52 -1.48
CA TYR A 133 20.61 1.46 -2.16
C TYR A 133 21.08 2.91 -1.96
N ARG A 134 21.51 3.26 -0.75
CA ARG A 134 22.01 4.61 -0.42
C ARG A 134 23.15 5.05 -1.35
N ARG A 135 24.01 4.11 -1.78
CA ARG A 135 25.08 4.41 -2.75
C ARG A 135 24.53 4.86 -4.10
N PHE A 136 23.43 4.26 -4.58
CA PHE A 136 22.75 4.73 -5.80
C PHE A 136 22.15 6.12 -5.57
N TYR A 137 21.40 6.29 -4.48
CA TYR A 137 20.77 7.56 -4.13
C TYR A 137 21.75 8.74 -4.04
N ASP A 138 22.90 8.54 -3.41
CA ASP A 138 23.93 9.58 -3.25
C ASP A 138 24.65 9.90 -4.57
N SER A 139 24.53 9.05 -5.59
CA SER A 139 25.09 9.25 -6.94
C SER A 139 24.11 9.85 -7.94
N TYR A 140 22.82 9.97 -7.60
CA TYR A 140 21.81 10.54 -8.49
C TYR A 140 22.01 12.04 -8.71
N GLU A 141 21.80 12.47 -9.95
CA GLU A 141 21.89 13.87 -10.36
C GLU A 141 20.57 14.32 -11.05
N PRO A 142 20.20 15.61 -10.93
CA PRO A 142 20.89 16.63 -10.14
C PRO A 142 20.66 16.44 -8.64
N LYS A 143 21.68 16.74 -7.80
CA LYS A 143 21.61 16.50 -6.34
C LYS A 143 20.39 17.08 -5.64
N ASP A 144 19.89 18.23 -6.08
CA ASP A 144 18.70 18.89 -5.53
C ASP A 144 17.37 18.30 -6.05
N ALA A 145 17.43 17.40 -7.03
CA ALA A 145 16.29 16.66 -7.55
C ALA A 145 16.49 15.13 -7.59
N ARG A 146 17.43 14.58 -6.80
CA ARG A 146 17.68 13.13 -6.68
C ARG A 146 16.43 12.32 -6.33
N TYR A 147 15.42 12.94 -5.71
CA TYR A 147 14.12 12.33 -5.43
C TYR A 147 13.38 11.88 -6.69
N LEU A 148 13.61 12.52 -7.86
CA LEU A 148 13.01 12.10 -9.13
C LEU A 148 13.57 10.75 -9.60
N ALA A 149 14.89 10.57 -9.49
CA ALA A 149 15.54 9.31 -9.83
C ALA A 149 15.23 8.20 -8.80
N LEU A 150 15.14 8.58 -7.52
CA LEU A 150 14.71 7.69 -6.44
C LEU A 150 13.32 7.12 -6.72
N HIS A 151 12.33 7.99 -6.95
CA HIS A 151 10.92 7.61 -7.11
C HIS A 151 10.56 7.17 -8.53
N SER A 152 11.53 7.06 -9.44
CA SER A 152 11.28 6.46 -10.75
C SER A 152 10.92 4.98 -10.59
N GLY A 153 9.75 4.59 -11.09
CA GLY A 153 9.22 3.23 -10.96
C GLY A 153 8.48 2.95 -9.66
N HIS A 154 8.29 3.95 -8.79
CA HIS A 154 7.64 3.80 -7.48
C HIS A 154 6.28 3.09 -7.60
N LEU A 155 6.21 1.86 -7.04
CA LEU A 155 5.08 0.93 -7.13
C LEU A 155 4.64 0.51 -8.56
N LEU A 156 5.40 0.85 -9.60
CA LEU A 156 5.05 0.57 -11.00
C LEU A 156 5.98 -0.43 -11.68
N PHE A 157 7.27 -0.41 -11.37
CA PHE A 157 8.25 -1.37 -11.87
C PHE A 157 9.52 -1.33 -11.03
N LEU A 158 10.30 -2.40 -11.06
CA LEU A 158 11.59 -2.47 -10.39
C LEU A 158 12.68 -2.05 -11.36
N LYS A 159 13.56 -1.12 -10.97
CA LYS A 159 14.69 -0.75 -11.85
C LYS A 159 15.72 -1.89 -11.89
N PRO A 160 16.40 -2.14 -13.03
CA PRO A 160 17.38 -3.23 -13.14
C PRO A 160 18.49 -3.18 -12.08
N GLU A 161 18.92 -1.99 -11.67
CA GLU A 161 19.94 -1.81 -10.63
C GLU A 161 19.43 -2.10 -9.20
N GLU A 162 18.12 -2.06 -8.97
CA GLU A 162 17.48 -2.36 -7.68
C GLU A 162 17.24 -3.86 -7.52
N GLU A 163 16.96 -4.58 -8.61
CA GLU A 163 16.59 -6.00 -8.61
C GLU A 163 17.54 -6.92 -7.81
N PRO A 164 18.88 -6.75 -7.89
CA PRO A 164 19.81 -7.56 -7.10
C PRO A 164 19.75 -7.28 -5.59
N LEU A 165 19.23 -6.12 -5.17
CA LEU A 165 19.06 -5.76 -3.76
C LEU A 165 17.78 -6.33 -3.16
N ILE A 166 16.78 -6.67 -3.99
CA ILE A 166 15.50 -7.20 -3.53
C ILE A 166 15.64 -8.70 -3.24
N THR A 167 15.58 -9.06 -1.96
CA THR A 167 15.68 -10.45 -1.51
C THR A 167 14.30 -11.07 -1.25
N GLY A 168 14.25 -12.41 -1.17
CA GLY A 168 13.02 -13.12 -0.84
C GLY A 168 12.50 -12.80 0.55
N ASP A 169 13.40 -12.56 1.51
CA ASP A 169 13.04 -12.14 2.86
C ASP A 169 12.35 -10.78 2.87
N MET A 170 12.86 -9.82 2.09
CA MET A 170 12.19 -8.53 1.95
C MET A 170 10.82 -8.65 1.31
N ILE A 171 10.68 -9.44 0.25
CA ILE A 171 9.37 -9.65 -0.38
C ILE A 171 8.40 -10.28 0.62
N ARG A 172 8.84 -11.28 1.38
CA ARG A 172 8.00 -11.94 2.40
C ARG A 172 7.54 -10.97 3.49
N ASP A 173 8.42 -10.12 3.98
CA ASP A 173 8.14 -9.35 5.21
C ASP A 173 7.60 -7.94 4.94
N LEU A 174 7.92 -7.37 3.77
CA LEU A 174 7.57 -6.00 3.40
C LEU A 174 6.43 -5.90 2.39
N THR A 175 5.90 -7.02 1.91
CA THR A 175 4.80 -7.05 0.93
C THR A 175 3.76 -8.07 1.34
N PHE A 176 2.56 -7.99 0.76
CA PHE A 176 1.48 -8.93 1.05
C PHE A 176 1.56 -10.14 0.11
N THR A 177 2.75 -10.74 0.05
CA THR A 177 3.07 -11.91 -0.76
C THR A 177 2.95 -13.17 0.11
N ALA A 178 2.24 -14.18 -0.40
CA ALA A 178 2.14 -15.52 0.19
C ALA A 178 1.37 -16.46 -0.74
N THR A 179 1.19 -17.73 -0.35
CA THR A 179 0.29 -18.66 -1.03
C THR A 179 -1.18 -18.24 -0.86
N ALA A 180 -2.06 -18.60 -1.80
CA ALA A 180 -3.49 -18.25 -1.70
C ALA A 180 -4.17 -18.59 -0.34
N PRO A 181 -3.95 -19.77 0.29
CA PRO A 181 -4.53 -20.05 1.61
C PRO A 181 -4.07 -19.07 2.70
N GLU A 182 -2.78 -18.73 2.73
CA GLU A 182 -2.23 -17.77 3.69
C GLU A 182 -2.76 -16.35 3.44
N LEU A 183 -2.86 -15.93 2.17
CA LEU A 183 -3.43 -14.64 1.82
C LEU A 183 -4.88 -14.51 2.30
N ARG A 184 -5.68 -15.57 2.14
CA ARG A 184 -7.07 -15.59 2.64
C ARG A 184 -7.14 -15.42 4.15
N GLU A 185 -6.30 -16.11 4.91
CA GLU A 185 -6.23 -15.93 6.37
C GLU A 185 -5.81 -14.50 6.75
N ARG A 186 -4.84 -13.91 6.04
CA ARG A 186 -4.44 -12.52 6.27
C ARG A 186 -5.58 -11.54 5.97
N ILE A 187 -6.32 -11.75 4.88
CA ILE A 187 -7.47 -10.90 4.51
C ILE A 187 -8.61 -11.04 5.54
N ARG A 188 -8.92 -12.25 6.00
CA ARG A 188 -9.89 -12.48 7.09
C ARG A 188 -9.48 -11.75 8.37
N ALA A 189 -8.20 -11.81 8.73
CA ALA A 189 -7.69 -11.06 9.88
C ALA A 189 -7.88 -9.54 9.73
N LEU A 190 -7.66 -8.98 8.53
CA LEU A 190 -7.96 -7.58 8.24
C LEU A 190 -9.47 -7.28 8.39
N GLN A 191 -10.33 -8.16 7.88
CA GLN A 191 -11.78 -8.01 8.04
C GLN A 191 -12.19 -8.02 9.52
N ASP A 192 -11.68 -8.97 10.30
CA ASP A 192 -12.00 -9.13 11.73
C ASP A 192 -11.59 -7.92 12.57
N MET A 193 -10.50 -7.22 12.21
CA MET A 193 -10.08 -6.00 12.91
C MET A 193 -10.80 -4.73 12.45
N GLY A 194 -11.63 -4.80 11.40
CA GLY A 194 -12.49 -3.70 10.93
C GLY A 194 -12.09 -3.06 9.60
N TYR A 195 -11.24 -3.71 8.79
CA TYR A 195 -11.07 -3.30 7.39
C TYR A 195 -12.32 -3.65 6.59
N THR A 196 -12.86 -2.67 5.88
CA THR A 196 -14.10 -2.79 5.10
C THR A 196 -13.86 -2.96 3.60
N GLN A 197 -12.63 -2.67 3.15
CA GLN A 197 -12.20 -2.76 1.76
C GLN A 197 -10.77 -3.27 1.71
N PHE A 198 -10.51 -4.18 0.78
CA PHE A 198 -9.19 -4.70 0.46
C PHE A 198 -8.89 -4.32 -0.98
N THR A 199 -7.73 -3.73 -1.24
CA THR A 199 -7.34 -3.23 -2.55
C THR A 199 -5.94 -3.71 -2.86
N VAL A 200 -5.78 -4.35 -4.01
CA VAL A 200 -4.49 -4.84 -4.50
C VAL A 200 -4.04 -3.92 -5.63
N GLN A 201 -2.82 -3.43 -5.53
CA GLN A 201 -2.15 -2.76 -6.63
C GLN A 201 -1.53 -3.81 -7.55
N VAL A 202 -1.88 -3.73 -8.83
CA VAL A 202 -1.27 -4.51 -9.90
C VAL A 202 -0.17 -3.67 -10.56
N VAL A 203 0.97 -4.29 -10.81
CA VAL A 203 2.17 -3.67 -11.38
C VAL A 203 2.06 -3.66 -12.91
N GLU A 204 2.60 -2.62 -13.55
CA GLU A 204 2.62 -2.49 -15.02
C GLU A 204 3.25 -3.73 -15.67
N GLY A 205 2.56 -4.33 -16.65
CA GLY A 205 3.03 -5.52 -17.35
C GLY A 205 2.89 -6.81 -16.56
N GLN A 206 2.19 -6.80 -15.41
CA GLN A 206 1.84 -7.97 -14.60
C GLN A 206 0.32 -8.09 -14.43
N GLU A 207 -0.45 -7.74 -15.46
CA GLU A 207 -1.92 -7.74 -15.43
C GLU A 207 -2.52 -9.14 -15.26
N ASP A 208 -1.76 -10.19 -15.57
CA ASP A 208 -2.14 -11.58 -15.32
C ASP A 208 -2.30 -11.89 -13.82
N ALA A 209 -1.68 -11.10 -12.93
CA ALA A 209 -1.89 -11.18 -11.49
C ALA A 209 -3.36 -10.95 -11.09
N LEU A 210 -4.18 -10.30 -11.93
CA LEU A 210 -5.61 -10.13 -11.67
C LEU A 210 -6.33 -11.48 -11.51
N ASP A 211 -5.97 -12.48 -12.31
CA ASP A 211 -6.58 -13.81 -12.23
C ASP A 211 -6.16 -14.54 -10.94
N ASP A 212 -4.89 -14.43 -10.56
CA ASP A 212 -4.38 -14.98 -9.31
C ASP A 212 -5.10 -14.35 -8.09
N TRP A 213 -5.21 -13.02 -8.05
CA TRP A 213 -5.89 -12.29 -6.98
C TRP A 213 -7.40 -12.53 -6.97
N ALA A 214 -8.04 -12.66 -8.13
CA ALA A 214 -9.44 -13.06 -8.23
C ALA A 214 -9.65 -14.45 -7.59
N GLY A 215 -8.77 -15.41 -7.88
CA GLY A 215 -8.80 -16.74 -7.27
C GLY A 215 -8.60 -16.72 -5.75
N VAL A 216 -7.75 -15.81 -5.23
CA VAL A 216 -7.63 -15.58 -3.78
C VAL A 216 -8.96 -15.11 -3.19
N ILE A 217 -9.55 -14.06 -3.78
CA ILE A 217 -10.77 -13.38 -3.30
C ILE A 217 -12.01 -14.28 -3.39
N GLU A 218 -12.17 -15.06 -4.46
CA GLU A 218 -13.30 -16.00 -4.62
C GLU A 218 -13.34 -17.09 -3.55
N GLY A 219 -12.19 -17.38 -2.91
CA GLY A 219 -12.10 -18.36 -1.84
C GLY A 219 -12.21 -17.80 -0.42
N LEU A 220 -12.58 -16.52 -0.26
CA LEU A 220 -12.80 -15.88 1.05
C LEU A 220 -14.11 -16.32 1.71
#